data_AF-A0A0L0SMT4-F1
#
_entry.id   AF-A0A0L0SMT4-F1
#
_cell.length_a   1.000
_cell.length_b   1.000
_cell.length_c   1.000
_cell.angle_alpha   90.00
_cell.angle_beta   90.00
_cell.angle_gamma   90.00
#
_symmetry.space_group_name_H-M   'P 1'
#
loop_
_entity.id
_entity.type
_entity.pdbx_description
1 polymer ?
#
loop_
_entity_poly.entity_id
_entity_poly.type
_entity_poly.pdbx_seq_one_letter_code
_entity_poly.pdbx_strand_id
1 'polypeptide(L)'
;MHAANQLLLVALAVILAVATLATAAPVSENPPNDPLVVFYWVKQPYGPTTVQVTGDYQTAAGQCRGLEGREDGFLLLQTQPPYSDWTPAWNVKLYRDWGCTGEPVAELNSYHSLQGLAYPDPADPKKPLVVKSLAFVPAAKTQP
;
A
#
# COMPACT_ATOMS: atom_id res chain seq x y z
N MET A 1 -59.35 -12.66 9.55
CA MET A 1 -58.43 -12.79 8.40
C MET A 1 -57.81 -11.44 8.06
N HIS A 2 -56.94 -10.86 8.91
CA HIS A 2 -56.30 -9.55 8.61
C HIS A 2 -54.85 -9.42 9.12
N ALA A 3 -54.33 -10.35 9.92
CA ALA A 3 -52.98 -10.25 10.50
C ALA A 3 -51.85 -10.78 9.61
N ALA A 4 -52.15 -11.70 8.68
CA ALA A 4 -51.12 -12.35 7.85
C ALA A 4 -50.60 -11.45 6.70
N ASN A 5 -51.41 -10.48 6.23
CA ASN A 5 -51.04 -9.60 5.12
C ASN A 5 -50.16 -8.41 5.53
N GLN A 6 -50.13 -8.03 6.82
CA GLN A 6 -49.32 -6.89 7.28
C GLN A 6 -47.86 -7.26 7.58
N LEU A 7 -47.59 -8.52 7.96
CA LEU A 7 -46.22 -9.00 8.20
C LEU A 7 -45.40 -9.15 6.91
N LEU A 8 -46.05 -9.46 5.78
CA LEU A 8 -45.35 -9.60 4.50
C LEU A 8 -44.86 -8.26 3.93
N LEU A 9 -45.60 -7.18 4.18
CA LEU A 9 -45.26 -5.83 3.69
C LEU A 9 -44.09 -5.19 4.45
N VAL A 10 -43.95 -5.48 5.75
CA VAL A 10 -42.82 -4.99 6.56
C VAL A 10 -41.52 -5.72 6.22
N ALA A 11 -41.59 -7.04 5.92
CA ALA A 11 -40.42 -7.82 5.53
C ALA A 11 -39.85 -7.38 4.15
N LEU A 12 -40.70 -6.93 3.23
CA LEU A 12 -40.26 -6.46 1.91
C LEU A 12 -39.61 -5.07 1.97
N ALA A 13 -40.00 -4.21 2.92
CA ALA A 13 -39.45 -2.87 3.07
C ALA A 13 -38.03 -2.84 3.68
N VAL A 14 -37.65 -3.85 4.47
CA VAL A 14 -36.29 -3.91 5.07
C VAL A 14 -35.25 -4.42 4.08
N ILE A 15 -35.63 -5.23 3.08
CA ILE A 15 -34.69 -5.81 2.11
C ILE A 15 -34.27 -4.79 1.03
N LEU A 16 -35.08 -3.77 0.75
CA LEU A 16 -34.78 -2.74 -0.26
C LEU A 16 -33.83 -1.63 0.22
N ALA A 17 -33.53 -1.53 1.52
CA ALA A 17 -32.67 -0.48 2.06
C ALA A 17 -31.15 -0.81 2.03
N VAL A 18 -30.75 -2.02 1.62
CA VAL A 18 -29.34 -2.44 1.61
C VAL A 18 -28.71 -2.32 0.20
N ALA A 19 -29.46 -1.87 -0.80
CA ALA A 19 -29.07 -2.00 -2.21
C ALA A 19 -28.24 -0.84 -2.81
N THR A 20 -27.82 0.18 -2.06
CA THR A 20 -27.03 1.29 -2.64
C THR A 20 -25.86 1.73 -1.78
N LEU A 21 -24.98 0.79 -1.44
CA LEU A 21 -23.56 1.09 -1.34
C LEU A 21 -22.89 0.46 -2.56
N ALA A 22 -23.17 1.01 -3.73
CA ALA A 22 -22.32 0.75 -4.89
C ALA A 22 -20.95 1.35 -4.55
N THR A 23 -20.05 0.53 -4.02
CA THR A 23 -18.64 0.90 -3.93
C THR A 23 -18.22 1.27 -5.34
N ALA A 24 -17.75 2.49 -5.54
CA ALA A 24 -17.27 2.92 -6.84
C ALA A 24 -16.20 1.91 -7.28
N ALA A 25 -16.41 1.28 -8.44
CA ALA A 25 -15.43 0.36 -8.99
C ALA A 25 -14.14 1.14 -9.25
N PRO A 26 -12.96 0.57 -8.94
CA PRO A 26 -11.72 1.25 -9.21
C PRO A 26 -11.63 1.57 -10.71
N VAL A 27 -11.27 2.81 -11.03
CA VAL A 27 -11.04 3.20 -12.42
C VAL A 27 -9.79 2.45 -12.87
N SER A 28 -9.91 1.68 -13.95
CA SER A 28 -8.78 0.95 -14.55
C SER A 28 -7.86 1.92 -15.29
N GLU A 29 -7.13 2.75 -14.54
CA GLU A 29 -5.96 3.46 -15.05
C GLU A 29 -4.71 2.65 -14.70
N ASN A 30 -3.85 2.42 -15.68
CA ASN A 30 -2.56 1.79 -15.41
C ASN A 30 -1.66 2.77 -14.65
N PRO A 31 -0.92 2.32 -13.62
CA PRO A 31 0.08 3.16 -12.97
C PRO A 31 1.09 3.70 -13.99
N PRO A 32 1.67 4.89 -13.77
CA PRO A 32 2.72 5.39 -14.64
C PRO A 32 3.97 4.51 -14.57
N ASN A 33 4.75 4.52 -15.65
CA ASN A 33 5.97 3.73 -15.80
C ASN A 33 7.09 4.16 -14.84
N ASP A 34 8.12 3.32 -14.79
CA ASP A 34 9.38 3.59 -14.08
C ASP A 34 9.23 3.95 -12.60
N PRO A 35 8.46 3.18 -11.80
CA PRO A 35 8.25 3.51 -10.39
C PRO A 35 9.55 3.55 -9.60
N LEU A 36 9.56 4.44 -8.62
CA LEU A 36 10.62 4.53 -7.63
C LEU A 36 10.06 4.66 -6.22
N VAL A 37 10.87 4.29 -5.24
CA VAL A 37 10.62 4.50 -3.83
C VAL A 37 11.87 5.10 -3.20
N VAL A 38 11.66 6.11 -2.36
CA VAL A 38 12.72 6.78 -1.61
C VAL A 38 12.61 6.40 -0.15
N PHE A 39 13.70 5.95 0.45
CA PHE A 39 13.84 5.71 1.88
C PHE A 39 14.77 6.74 2.51
N TYR A 40 14.39 7.37 3.62
CA TYR A 40 15.36 8.05 4.51
C TYR A 40 15.55 7.23 5.77
N TRP A 41 16.80 6.91 6.08
CA TRP A 41 17.17 6.06 7.21
C TRP A 41 17.37 6.84 8.51
N VAL A 42 17.25 6.13 9.63
CA VAL A 42 17.32 6.72 10.98
C VAL A 42 18.74 7.10 11.41
N LYS A 43 19.77 6.39 10.95
CA LYS A 43 21.20 6.58 11.28
C LYS A 43 22.05 6.92 10.05
N GLN A 44 23.33 7.23 10.25
CA GLN A 44 24.25 7.53 9.15
C GLN A 44 24.57 6.32 8.26
N PRO A 45 24.80 6.52 6.94
CA PRO A 45 24.65 7.80 6.24
C PRO A 45 23.18 8.23 6.16
N TYR A 46 22.93 9.49 6.55
CA TYR A 46 21.62 10.14 6.53
C TYR A 46 21.38 10.61 5.09
N GLY A 47 20.97 9.69 4.23
CA GLY A 47 20.76 9.99 2.82
C GLY A 47 19.62 9.15 2.27
N PRO A 48 18.96 9.64 1.22
CA PRO A 48 17.95 8.86 0.55
C PRO A 48 18.59 7.62 -0.10
N THR A 49 18.01 6.45 0.15
CA THR A 49 18.18 5.31 -0.75
C THR A 49 16.99 5.30 -1.69
N THR A 50 17.26 5.48 -2.98
CA THR A 50 16.24 5.39 -4.02
C THR A 50 16.33 4.03 -4.71
N VAL A 51 15.21 3.33 -4.78
CA VAL A 51 15.08 2.11 -5.58
C VAL A 51 14.13 2.41 -6.72
N GLN A 52 14.60 2.23 -7.96
CA GLN A 52 13.80 2.37 -9.16
C GLN A 52 13.72 1.03 -9.91
N VAL A 53 12.55 0.76 -10.48
CA VAL A 53 12.38 -0.32 -11.46
C VAL A 53 11.98 0.32 -12.78
N THR A 54 12.84 0.21 -13.79
CA THR A 54 12.54 0.76 -15.12
C THR A 54 11.63 -0.19 -15.91
N GLY A 55 10.73 0.37 -16.71
CA GLY A 55 9.79 -0.34 -17.55
C GLY A 55 8.33 0.00 -17.27
N ASP A 56 7.45 -0.75 -17.93
CA ASP A 56 6.00 -0.65 -17.74
C ASP A 56 5.52 -1.23 -16.41
N TYR A 57 4.24 -1.03 -16.11
CA TYR A 57 3.69 -1.44 -14.81
C TYR A 57 3.74 -2.96 -14.60
N GLN A 58 3.65 -3.76 -15.66
CA GLN A 58 3.70 -5.23 -15.58
C GLN A 58 5.13 -5.69 -15.25
N THR A 59 6.11 -5.11 -15.92
CA THR A 59 7.52 -5.34 -15.67
C THR A 59 7.88 -4.94 -14.24
N ALA A 60 7.42 -3.77 -13.79
CA ALA A 60 7.71 -3.28 -12.46
C ALA A 60 7.08 -4.14 -11.35
N ALA A 61 5.83 -4.55 -11.53
CA ALA A 61 5.12 -5.39 -10.56
C ALA A 61 5.72 -6.81 -10.42
N GLY A 62 6.42 -7.29 -11.46
CA GLY A 62 7.08 -8.60 -11.45
C GLY A 62 8.49 -8.61 -10.86
N GLN A 63 9.06 -7.46 -10.48
CA GLN A 63 10.46 -7.38 -10.08
C GLN A 63 10.64 -7.20 -8.57
N CYS A 64 11.60 -7.96 -8.04
CA CYS A 64 12.11 -7.79 -6.69
C CYS A 64 13.38 -6.93 -6.69
N ARG A 65 13.57 -6.15 -5.63
CA ARG A 65 14.78 -5.35 -5.39
C ARG A 65 15.29 -5.58 -3.98
N GLY A 66 16.58 -5.90 -3.87
CA GLY A 66 17.29 -5.94 -2.58
C GLY A 66 17.60 -4.54 -2.08
N LEU A 67 17.60 -4.37 -0.77
CA LEU A 67 18.07 -3.18 -0.05
C LEU A 67 19.40 -3.49 0.66
N GLU A 68 19.73 -2.82 1.76
CA GLU A 68 20.90 -3.15 2.59
C GLU A 68 20.52 -3.93 3.86
N GLY A 69 19.23 -3.98 4.22
CA GLY A 69 18.78 -4.64 5.45
C GLY A 69 19.11 -3.84 6.71
N ARG A 70 18.99 -2.51 6.64
CA ARG A 70 19.40 -1.59 7.70
C ARG A 70 18.60 -1.77 8.98
N GLU A 71 19.30 -2.13 10.06
CA GLU A 71 18.71 -2.43 11.37
C GLU A 71 18.10 -1.23 12.09
N ASP A 72 18.45 -0.01 11.67
CA ASP A 72 17.93 1.23 12.24
C ASP A 72 16.55 1.62 11.68
N GLY A 73 16.11 0.99 10.59
CA GLY A 73 14.83 1.30 9.94
C GLY A 73 14.79 2.67 9.27
N PHE A 74 13.62 3.01 8.72
CA PHE A 74 13.41 4.23 7.93
C PHE A 74 12.43 5.21 8.61
N LEU A 75 12.69 6.49 8.43
CA LEU A 75 11.88 7.63 8.87
C LEU A 75 10.91 8.13 7.79
N LEU A 76 11.30 7.91 6.53
CA LEU A 76 10.51 8.27 5.36
C LEU A 76 10.52 7.08 4.39
N LEU A 77 9.34 6.79 3.85
CA LEU A 77 9.14 6.01 2.63
C LEU A 77 8.21 6.82 1.75
N GLN A 78 8.53 6.99 0.47
CA GLN A 78 7.58 7.57 -0.48
C GLN A 78 7.76 6.97 -1.87
N THR A 79 6.67 6.47 -2.44
CA THR A 79 6.61 5.98 -3.82
C THR A 79 6.31 7.12 -4.80
N GLN A 80 6.84 7.02 -6.01
CA GLN A 80 6.63 7.94 -7.13
C GLN A 80 6.65 7.14 -8.45
N PRO A 81 6.09 7.69 -9.54
CA PRO A 81 5.20 8.85 -9.59
C PRO A 81 3.76 8.50 -9.15
N PRO A 82 2.94 9.49 -8.71
CA PRO A 82 1.51 9.30 -8.49
C PRO A 82 0.72 9.27 -9.81
N TYR A 83 -0.58 9.00 -9.73
CA TYR A 83 -1.50 9.27 -10.83
C TYR A 83 -1.60 10.78 -11.10
N SER A 84 -2.20 11.15 -12.23
CA SER A 84 -2.39 12.55 -12.65
C SER A 84 -3.20 13.42 -11.67
N ASP A 85 -4.03 12.78 -10.84
CA ASP A 85 -4.82 13.41 -9.77
C ASP A 85 -4.10 13.46 -8.42
N TRP A 86 -2.79 13.17 -8.40
CA TRP A 86 -1.93 13.10 -7.22
C TRP A 86 -2.25 11.96 -6.24
N THR A 87 -3.18 11.06 -6.56
CA THR A 87 -3.36 9.84 -5.76
C THR A 87 -2.17 8.90 -5.96
N PRO A 88 -1.74 8.14 -4.93
CA PRO A 88 -0.65 7.20 -5.08
C PRO A 88 -0.95 6.17 -6.17
N ALA A 89 -0.03 6.00 -7.13
CA ALA A 89 -0.16 4.98 -8.17
C ALA A 89 0.53 3.65 -7.84
N TRP A 90 1.41 3.67 -6.86
CA TRP A 90 2.28 2.56 -6.50
C TRP A 90 2.26 2.35 -5.00
N ASN A 91 2.13 1.10 -4.56
CA ASN A 91 2.55 0.66 -3.24
C ASN A 91 3.89 -0.10 -3.38
N VAL A 92 4.58 -0.26 -2.26
CA VAL A 92 5.68 -1.22 -2.12
C VAL A 92 5.35 -2.25 -1.06
N LYS A 93 5.50 -3.52 -1.43
CA LYS A 93 5.54 -4.64 -0.50
C LYS A 93 6.94 -4.72 0.08
N LEU A 94 7.03 -4.74 1.41
CA LEU A 94 8.29 -4.80 2.15
C LEU A 94 8.50 -6.21 2.70
N TYR A 95 9.73 -6.72 2.63
CA TYR A 95 10.07 -8.07 3.09
C TYR A 95 11.25 -8.04 4.06
N ARG A 96 11.19 -8.90 5.09
CA ARG A 96 12.29 -9.13 6.04
C ARG A 96 13.46 -9.90 5.44
N ASP A 97 13.20 -10.65 4.37
CA ASP A 97 14.18 -11.50 3.71
C ASP A 97 14.57 -10.96 2.35
N TRP A 98 15.70 -11.45 1.86
CA TRP A 98 16.21 -11.13 0.53
C TRP A 98 15.41 -11.86 -0.54
N GLY A 99 15.19 -11.22 -1.70
CA GLY A 99 14.55 -11.86 -2.84
C GLY A 99 13.02 -11.93 -2.79
N CYS A 100 12.37 -11.09 -1.97
CA CYS A 100 10.91 -10.96 -1.88
C CYS A 100 10.21 -12.30 -1.64
N THR A 101 10.80 -13.13 -0.77
CA THR A 101 10.30 -14.46 -0.44
C THR A 101 9.35 -14.39 0.77
N GLY A 102 8.32 -15.23 0.76
CA GLY A 102 7.34 -15.30 1.84
C GLY A 102 6.31 -14.17 1.80
N GLU A 103 5.58 -13.98 2.90
CA GLU A 103 4.57 -12.93 3.00
C GLU A 103 5.23 -11.56 3.24
N PRO A 104 4.76 -10.49 2.56
CA PRO A 104 5.22 -9.15 2.86
C PRO A 104 4.80 -8.75 4.27
N VAL A 105 5.69 -8.03 4.95
CA VAL A 105 5.46 -7.61 6.34
C VAL A 105 4.68 -6.30 6.43
N ALA A 106 4.71 -5.52 5.36
CA ALA A 106 3.92 -4.32 5.17
C ALA A 106 3.73 -4.06 3.67
N GLU A 107 2.65 -3.38 3.33
CA GLU A 107 2.40 -2.79 2.02
C GLU A 107 1.98 -1.33 2.21
N LEU A 108 2.74 -0.40 1.64
CA LEU A 108 2.47 1.03 1.78
C LEU A 108 2.99 1.83 0.57
N ASN A 109 2.38 2.98 0.32
CA ASN A 109 2.88 3.98 -0.65
C ASN A 109 3.69 5.09 0.04
N SER A 110 3.43 5.33 1.32
CA SER A 110 4.05 6.42 2.05
C SER A 110 4.14 6.14 3.54
N TYR A 111 5.21 6.64 4.15
CA TYR A 111 5.39 6.79 5.57
C TYR A 111 6.25 8.02 5.81
N HIS A 112 5.89 8.82 6.80
CA HIS A 112 6.69 9.94 7.23
C HIS A 112 6.51 10.16 8.73
N SER A 113 7.60 10.05 9.49
CA SER A 113 7.57 10.34 10.92
C SER A 113 8.00 11.77 11.21
N LEU A 114 7.08 12.56 11.77
CA LEU A 114 7.40 13.90 12.30
C LEU A 114 8.18 13.85 13.62
N GLN A 115 8.11 12.73 14.36
CA GLN A 115 8.72 12.55 15.67
C GLN A 115 10.11 11.90 15.61
N GLY A 116 10.67 11.70 14.42
CA GLY A 116 11.94 10.99 14.24
C GLY A 116 11.91 9.51 14.65
N LEU A 117 10.73 8.88 14.69
CA LEU A 117 10.56 7.46 14.98
C LEU A 117 10.59 6.65 13.69
N ALA A 118 11.40 5.59 13.70
CA ALA A 118 11.42 4.61 12.61
C ALA A 118 10.03 4.00 12.40
N TYR A 119 9.73 3.56 11.18
CA TYR A 119 8.55 2.72 10.95
C TYR A 119 8.60 1.50 11.87
N PRO A 120 7.60 1.29 12.74
CA PRO A 120 7.62 0.19 13.70
C PRO A 120 7.44 -1.14 12.99
N ASP A 121 8.14 -2.19 13.44
CA ASP A 121 7.92 -3.54 12.94
C ASP A 121 6.50 -4.01 13.34
N PRO A 122 5.62 -4.41 12.40
CA PRO A 122 4.28 -4.88 12.72
C PRO A 122 4.23 -6.11 13.64
N ALA A 123 5.28 -6.94 13.68
CA ALA A 123 5.37 -8.09 14.58
C ALA A 123 5.96 -7.74 15.96
N ASP A 124 6.74 -6.66 16.06
CA ASP A 124 7.28 -6.14 17.32
C ASP A 124 7.37 -4.60 17.27
N PRO A 125 6.27 -3.89 17.58
CA PRO A 125 6.18 -2.44 17.38
C PRO A 125 7.17 -1.60 18.21
N LYS A 126 7.93 -2.23 19.12
CA LYS A 126 9.00 -1.59 19.89
C LYS A 126 10.31 -1.50 19.12
N LYS A 127 10.42 -2.16 17.97
CA LYS A 127 11.63 -2.18 17.13
C LYS A 127 11.35 -1.54 15.77
N PRO A 128 12.38 -0.95 15.13
CA PRO A 128 12.28 -0.53 13.74
C PRO A 128 12.04 -1.74 12.84
N LEU A 129 11.26 -1.56 11.78
CA LEU A 129 11.16 -2.54 10.72
C LEU A 129 12.48 -2.60 9.92
N VAL A 130 13.07 -3.78 9.84
CA VAL A 130 14.24 -4.06 9.01
C VAL A 130 13.79 -4.62 7.67
N VAL A 131 13.96 -3.85 6.61
CA VAL A 131 13.57 -4.23 5.25
C VAL A 131 14.79 -4.67 4.47
N LYS A 132 14.76 -5.89 3.92
CA LYS A 132 15.85 -6.45 3.10
C LYS A 132 15.50 -6.49 1.62
N SER A 133 14.23 -6.61 1.27
CA SER A 133 13.82 -6.48 -0.13
C SER A 133 12.44 -5.88 -0.27
N LEU A 134 12.13 -5.42 -1.48
CA LEU A 134 10.85 -4.83 -1.83
C LEU A 134 10.41 -5.21 -3.25
N ALA A 135 9.11 -5.15 -3.47
CA ALA A 135 8.51 -5.22 -4.79
C ALA A 135 7.43 -4.14 -4.93
N PHE A 136 7.34 -3.53 -6.10
CA PHE A 136 6.28 -2.58 -6.41
C PHE A 136 4.99 -3.33 -6.73
N VAL A 137 3.85 -2.78 -6.34
CA VAL A 137 2.53 -3.25 -6.79
C VAL A 137 1.64 -2.04 -7.13
N PRO A 138 0.77 -2.14 -8.14
CA PRO A 138 -0.19 -1.09 -8.45
C PRO A 138 -1.05 -0.74 -7.23
N ALA A 139 -1.17 0.55 -6.92
CA ALA A 139 -2.16 1.01 -5.96
C ALA A 139 -3.52 1.12 -6.66
N ALA A 140 -4.58 0.67 -5.98
CA ALA A 140 -5.94 0.77 -6.50
C ALA A 140 -6.34 2.24 -6.65
N LYS A 141 -6.72 2.65 -7.86
CA LYS A 141 -7.32 3.96 -8.09
C LYS A 141 -8.76 3.95 -7.58
N THR A 142 -8.98 4.49 -6.40
CA THR A 142 -10.35 4.68 -5.86
C THR A 142 -10.88 6.01 -6.37
N GLN A 143 -12.13 6.01 -6.86
CA GLN A 143 -12.79 7.23 -7.32
C GLN A 143 -13.02 8.15 -6.10
N PRO A 144 -12.79 9.47 -6.20
CA PRO A 144 -13.11 10.41 -5.14
C PRO A 144 -14.61 10.47 -4.83
#